data_AF-A0A2T1LWB8-F1
#
_entry.id   AF-A0A2T1LWB8-F1
#
_cell.length_a   1.000
_cell.length_b   1.000
_cell.length_c   1.000
_cell.angle_alpha   90.00
_cell.angle_beta   90.00
_cell.angle_gamma   90.00
#
_symmetry.space_group_name_H-M   'P 1'
#
loop_
_entity.id
_entity.type
_entity.pdbx_description
1 polymer ?
#
loop_
_entity_poly.entity_id
_entity_poly.type
_entity_poly.pdbx_seq_one_letter_code
_entity_poly.pdbx_strand_id
1 'polypeptide(L)'
;MNFLVDHNLRGHAVLLLGSILSGGWLDWVPIRFNTFDEISLPVDSDDRVVWQLAQSNQMILLTANRSMKGENSLEQVMREEITPASLPVITIGDPDRLLNEPEYRERCAVRLVEIVLDIDGYRGVSRLFIP
;
A
#
# COMPACT_ATOMS: atom_id res chain seq x y z
N MET A 1 -8.20 3.00 8.50
CA MET A 1 -6.83 2.85 7.99
C MET A 1 -6.68 3.65 6.71
N ASN A 2 -5.66 4.49 6.67
CA ASN A 2 -5.32 5.28 5.50
C ASN A 2 -4.21 4.57 4.72
N PHE A 3 -4.31 4.60 3.40
CA PHE A 3 -3.27 4.14 2.50
C PHE A 3 -2.76 5.31 1.67
N LEU A 4 -1.46 5.31 1.41
CA LEU A 4 -0.87 6.10 0.34
C LEU A 4 -0.72 5.17 -0.86
N VAL A 5 -1.52 5.41 -1.89
CA VAL A 5 -1.45 4.66 -3.15
C VAL A 5 -0.36 5.26 -4.01
N ASP A 6 0.64 4.44 -4.32
CA ASP A 6 1.71 4.79 -5.22
C ASP A 6 1.17 5.16 -6.61
N HIS A 7 1.85 6.07 -7.29
CA HIS A 7 1.40 6.63 -8.57
C HIS A 7 1.14 5.54 -9.63
N ASN A 8 1.96 4.48 -9.63
CA ASN A 8 1.83 3.31 -10.52
C ASN A 8 0.52 2.52 -10.33
N LEU A 9 -0.17 2.70 -9.20
CA LEU A 9 -1.39 1.99 -8.85
C LEU A 9 -2.66 2.83 -8.91
N ARG A 10 -2.61 4.09 -9.37
CA ARG A 10 -3.79 4.98 -9.33
C ARG A 10 -5.06 4.38 -9.92
N GLY A 11 -5.01 3.81 -11.14
CA GLY A 11 -6.17 3.18 -11.77
C GLY A 11 -6.58 1.85 -11.11
N HIS A 12 -5.59 1.07 -10.70
CA HIS A 12 -5.77 -0.21 -10.01
C HIS A 12 -6.47 -0.06 -8.66
N ALA A 13 -6.11 0.99 -7.91
CA ALA A 13 -6.64 1.26 -6.58
C ALA A 13 -8.14 1.54 -6.58
N VAL A 14 -8.68 2.13 -7.67
CA VAL A 14 -10.12 2.32 -7.83
C VAL A 14 -10.84 0.97 -7.89
N LEU A 15 -10.31 0.03 -8.68
CA LEU A 15 -10.89 -1.31 -8.79
C LEU A 15 -10.77 -2.09 -7.50
N LEU A 16 -9.61 -2.02 -6.84
CA LEU A 16 -9.38 -2.66 -5.55
C LEU A 16 -10.32 -2.13 -4.46
N LEU A 17 -10.49 -0.80 -4.37
CA LEU A 17 -11.43 -0.19 -3.43
C LEU A 17 -12.88 -0.59 -3.75
N GLY A 18 -13.23 -0.69 -5.03
CA GLY A 18 -14.52 -1.23 -5.47
C GLY A 18 -14.77 -2.66 -4.99
N SER A 19 -13.76 -3.53 -5.01
CA SER A 19 -13.85 -4.89 -4.46
C SER A 19 -13.98 -4.91 -2.93
N ILE A 20 -13.24 -4.05 -2.22
CA ILE A 20 -13.36 -3.91 -0.76
C ILE A 20 -14.78 -3.46 -0.38
N LEU A 21 -15.32 -2.47 -1.09
CA LEU A 21 -16.68 -1.97 -0.89
C LEU A 21 -17.73 -3.04 -1.20
N SER A 22 -17.60 -3.74 -2.33
CA SER A 22 -18.55 -4.77 -2.76
C SER A 22 -18.57 -5.98 -1.81
N GLY A 23 -17.45 -6.27 -1.16
CA GLY A 23 -17.35 -7.28 -0.10
C GLY A 23 -17.94 -6.86 1.25
N GLY A 24 -18.43 -5.62 1.40
CA GLY A 24 -19.00 -5.11 2.66
C GLY A 24 -17.97 -4.83 3.76
N TRP A 25 -16.67 -4.84 3.43
CA TRP A 25 -15.60 -4.74 4.44
C TRP A 25 -15.49 -3.35 5.07
N LEU A 26 -15.94 -2.30 4.39
CA LEU A 26 -15.88 -0.93 4.90
C LEU A 26 -16.76 -0.69 6.13
N ASP A 27 -17.81 -1.51 6.31
CA ASP A 27 -18.67 -1.45 7.50
C ASP A 27 -17.94 -1.96 8.76
N TRP A 28 -16.91 -2.76 8.58
CA TRP A 28 -16.10 -3.35 9.65
C TRP A 28 -14.79 -2.59 9.86
N VAL A 29 -14.18 -2.14 8.77
CA VAL A 29 -12.88 -1.50 8.77
C VAL A 29 -12.88 -0.31 7.82
N PRO A 30 -12.85 0.94 8.31
CA PRO A 30 -12.83 2.09 7.44
C PRO A 30 -11.50 2.14 6.69
N ILE A 31 -11.50 1.93 5.38
CA ILE A 31 -10.32 1.99 4.53
C ILE A 31 -10.44 3.19 3.59
N ARG A 32 -9.40 4.02 3.54
CA ARG A 32 -9.31 5.15 2.63
C ARG A 32 -8.00 5.10 1.86
N PHE A 33 -8.11 5.25 0.54
CA PHE A 33 -6.98 5.39 -0.35
C PHE A 33 -6.74 6.87 -0.63
N ASN A 34 -5.51 7.32 -0.43
CA ASN A 34 -5.06 8.66 -0.77
C ASN A 34 -4.04 8.55 -1.90
N THR A 35 -4.18 9.41 -2.89
CA THR A 35 -3.28 9.52 -4.04
C THR A 35 -2.29 10.65 -3.82
N PHE A 36 -1.19 10.61 -4.57
CA PHE A 36 -0.15 11.64 -4.50
C PHE A 36 -0.70 13.05 -4.76
N ASP A 37 -1.62 13.19 -5.71
CA ASP A 37 -2.28 14.47 -6.02
C ASP A 37 -3.05 15.03 -4.82
N GLU A 38 -3.78 14.17 -4.09
CA GLU A 38 -4.60 14.58 -2.94
C GLU A 38 -3.75 15.09 -1.76
N ILE A 39 -2.51 14.61 -1.64
CA ILE A 39 -1.57 15.03 -0.59
C ILE A 39 -0.46 15.95 -1.11
N SER A 40 -0.58 16.45 -2.35
CA SER A 40 0.40 17.35 -2.99
C SER A 40 1.83 16.79 -3.05
N LEU A 41 1.97 15.47 -3.24
CA LEU A 41 3.26 14.79 -3.41
C LEU A 41 3.62 14.70 -4.90
N PRO A 42 4.80 15.17 -5.34
CA PRO A 42 5.24 15.02 -6.73
C PRO A 42 5.34 13.55 -7.16
N VAL A 43 4.90 13.23 -8.38
CA VAL A 43 4.91 11.85 -8.92
C VAL A 43 6.31 11.28 -9.11
N ASP A 44 7.33 12.15 -9.20
CA ASP A 44 8.75 11.85 -9.33
C ASP A 44 9.49 11.82 -7.98
N SER A 45 8.76 11.91 -6.86
CA SER A 45 9.34 11.76 -5.52
C SER A 45 9.98 10.39 -5.34
N ASP A 46 11.20 10.39 -4.80
CA ASP A 46 11.95 9.17 -4.51
C ASP A 46 11.30 8.32 -3.40
N ASP A 47 11.71 7.06 -3.28
CA ASP A 47 11.08 6.11 -2.35
C ASP A 47 11.26 6.53 -0.89
N ARG A 48 12.35 7.24 -0.54
CA ARG A 48 12.60 7.70 0.83
C ARG A 48 11.59 8.75 1.23
N VAL A 49 11.40 9.77 0.38
CA VAL A 49 10.40 10.83 0.60
C VAL A 49 9.00 10.24 0.69
N VAL A 50 8.63 9.35 -0.23
CA VAL A 50 7.31 8.71 -0.26
C VAL A 50 7.08 7.87 1.00
N TRP A 51 8.06 7.06 1.41
CA TRP A 51 7.95 6.22 2.60
C TRP A 51 7.88 7.05 3.89
N GLN A 52 8.77 8.02 4.09
CA GLN A 52 8.77 8.89 5.26
C GLN A 52 7.47 9.68 5.39
N LEU A 53 6.93 10.16 4.27
CA LEU A 53 5.63 10.84 4.26
C LEU A 53 4.51 9.88 4.66
N ALA A 54 4.48 8.66 4.12
CA ALA A 54 3.49 7.66 4.51
C ALA A 54 3.54 7.37 6.02
N GLN A 55 4.74 7.12 6.57
CA GLN A 55 4.92 6.82 7.99
C GLN A 55 4.53 7.99 8.90
N SER A 56 4.97 9.21 8.59
CA SER A 56 4.65 10.42 9.38
C SER A 56 3.14 10.72 9.41
N ASN A 57 2.40 10.32 8.37
CA ASN A 57 0.95 10.46 8.30
C ASN A 57 0.18 9.20 8.73
N GLN A 58 0.86 8.19 9.29
CA GLN A 58 0.25 6.91 9.69
C GLN A 58 -0.55 6.24 8.55
N MET A 59 0.05 6.24 7.36
CA MET A 59 -0.50 5.61 6.16
C MET A 59 0.30 4.37 5.77
N ILE A 60 -0.40 3.32 5.34
CA ILE A 60 0.21 2.16 4.71
C ILE A 60 0.54 2.50 3.25
N LEU A 61 1.80 2.37 2.84
CA LEU A 61 2.16 2.53 1.43
C LEU A 61 1.70 1.29 0.64
N LEU A 62 0.91 1.50 -0.41
CA LEU A 62 0.45 0.46 -1.34
C LEU A 62 1.10 0.66 -2.71
N THR A 63 1.84 -0.33 -3.20
CA THR A 63 2.55 -0.31 -4.49
C THR A 63 2.43 -1.65 -5.21
N ALA A 64 2.83 -1.76 -6.48
CA ALA A 64 2.93 -3.04 -7.19
C ALA A 64 4.33 -3.32 -7.73
N ASN A 65 5.13 -2.27 -7.94
CA ASN A 65 6.52 -2.44 -8.34
C ASN A 65 7.27 -1.11 -8.15
N ARG A 66 7.80 -0.88 -6.95
CA ARG A 66 8.95 -0.01 -6.75
C ARG A 66 10.16 -0.92 -6.60
N SER A 67 10.83 -1.15 -7.73
CA SER A 67 12.16 -1.75 -7.81
C SER A 67 13.12 -0.69 -8.34
N MET A 68 13.15 0.47 -7.66
CA MET A 68 14.29 1.37 -7.82
C MET A 68 15.51 0.66 -7.24
N LYS A 69 16.66 0.79 -7.91
CA LYS A 69 17.95 0.34 -7.38
C LYS A 69 18.74 1.58 -6.97
N GLY A 70 19.28 1.60 -5.76
CA GLY A 70 20.09 2.71 -5.26
C GLY A 70 19.84 3.05 -3.80
N GLU A 71 20.49 4.09 -3.30
CA GLU A 71 20.46 4.50 -1.88
C GLU A 71 19.08 4.98 -1.40
N ASN A 72 18.23 5.37 -2.33
CA ASN A 72 16.83 5.76 -2.08
C ASN A 72 15.86 4.71 -2.61
N SER A 73 16.26 3.44 -2.72
CA SER A 73 15.28 2.38 -2.95
C SER A 73 14.47 2.13 -1.70
N LEU A 74 13.22 1.73 -1.89
CA LEU A 74 12.34 1.38 -0.79
C LEU A 74 12.97 0.31 0.12
N GLU A 75 13.65 -0.69 -0.44
CA GLU A 75 14.35 -1.71 0.37
C GLU A 75 15.45 -1.11 1.24
N GLN A 76 16.26 -0.19 0.70
CA GLN A 76 17.32 0.46 1.46
C GLN A 76 16.75 1.36 2.55
N VAL A 77 15.72 2.14 2.24
CA VAL A 77 15.02 3.01 3.20
C VAL A 77 14.45 2.20 4.35
N MET A 78 13.72 1.12 4.04
CA MET A 78 13.18 0.23 5.08
C MET A 78 14.29 -0.43 5.90
N ARG A 79 15.46 -0.73 5.32
CA ARG A 79 16.58 -1.29 6.08
C ARG A 79 17.19 -0.29 7.07
N GLU A 80 17.24 0.99 6.69
CA GLU A 80 17.88 2.05 7.48
C GLU A 80 16.94 2.68 8.51
N GLU A 81 15.66 2.84 8.16
CA GLU A 81 14.75 3.74 8.87
C GLU A 81 13.57 3.03 9.57
N ILE A 82 13.37 1.72 9.34
CA ILE A 82 12.26 1.01 9.99
C ILE A 82 12.43 0.99 11.51
N THR A 83 11.30 1.15 12.19
CA THR A 83 11.20 1.05 13.64
C THR A 83 10.15 -0.01 14.02
N PRO A 84 10.13 -0.49 15.27
CA PRO A 84 9.06 -1.39 15.73
C PRO A 84 7.64 -0.79 15.62
N ALA A 85 7.50 0.53 15.46
CA ALA A 85 6.21 1.20 15.29
C ALA A 85 5.82 1.40 13.81
N SER A 86 6.75 1.22 12.88
CA SER A 86 6.55 1.49 11.45
C SER A 86 5.45 0.62 10.85
N LEU A 87 4.64 1.20 9.98
CA LEU A 87 3.63 0.48 9.21
C LEU A 87 4.30 -0.26 8.04
N PRO A 88 3.80 -1.45 7.67
CA PRO A 88 4.35 -2.21 6.56
C PRO A 88 4.09 -1.50 5.23
N VAL A 89 4.95 -1.75 4.25
CA VAL A 89 4.63 -1.50 2.85
C VAL A 89 3.91 -2.72 2.28
N ILE A 90 2.79 -2.52 1.60
CA ILE A 90 2.05 -3.60 0.92
C ILE A 90 2.33 -3.54 -0.57
N THR A 91 2.69 -4.68 -1.14
CA THR A 91 2.98 -4.84 -2.57
C THR A 91 2.03 -5.82 -3.21
N ILE A 92 1.27 -5.36 -4.20
CA ILE A 92 0.48 -6.22 -5.09
C ILE A 92 1.46 -6.99 -5.98
N GLY A 93 1.39 -8.31 -5.97
CA GLY A 93 2.34 -9.15 -6.71
C GLY A 93 2.26 -8.99 -8.23
N ASP A 94 1.05 -8.78 -8.76
CA ASP A 94 0.78 -8.68 -10.20
C ASP A 94 -0.32 -7.63 -10.48
N PRO A 95 0.05 -6.39 -10.84
CA PRO A 95 -0.93 -5.33 -11.11
C PRO A 95 -1.77 -5.62 -12.36
N ASP A 96 -1.25 -6.34 -13.35
CA ASP A 96 -2.00 -6.67 -14.56
C ASP A 96 -3.14 -7.64 -14.24
N ARG A 97 -2.89 -8.62 -13.37
CA ARG A 97 -3.94 -9.53 -12.88
C ARG A 97 -4.95 -8.81 -11.99
N LEU A 98 -4.51 -7.84 -11.20
CA LEU A 98 -5.42 -6.98 -10.42
C LEU A 98 -6.45 -6.25 -11.33
N LEU A 99 -6.05 -5.80 -12.52
CA LEU A 99 -6.97 -5.19 -13.50
C LEU A 99 -7.89 -6.22 -14.16
N ASN A 100 -7.34 -7.37 -14.57
CA ASN A 100 -8.01 -8.23 -15.55
C ASN A 100 -8.71 -9.44 -14.93
N GLU A 101 -8.34 -9.85 -13.71
CA GLU A 101 -8.86 -11.05 -13.05
C GLU A 101 -9.66 -10.67 -11.78
N PRO A 102 -11.01 -10.74 -11.80
CA PRO A 102 -11.84 -10.42 -10.64
C PRO A 102 -11.49 -11.24 -9.39
N GLU A 103 -11.21 -12.54 -9.56
CA GLU A 103 -10.83 -13.43 -8.46
C GLU A 103 -9.47 -13.05 -7.85
N TYR A 104 -8.52 -12.58 -8.67
CA TYR A 104 -7.24 -12.10 -8.18
C TYR A 104 -7.44 -10.87 -7.30
N ARG A 105 -8.18 -9.90 -7.83
CA ARG A 105 -8.54 -8.65 -7.13
C ARG A 105 -9.28 -8.89 -5.82
N GLU A 106 -10.20 -9.85 -5.78
CA GLU A 106 -10.90 -10.22 -4.56
C GLU A 106 -9.94 -10.77 -3.51
N ARG A 107 -8.99 -11.63 -3.90
CA ARG A 107 -7.94 -12.10 -2.99
C ARG A 107 -7.06 -10.96 -2.49
N CYS A 108 -6.69 -10.00 -3.35
CA CYS A 108 -5.97 -8.80 -2.91
C CYS A 108 -6.77 -8.03 -1.85
N ALA A 109 -8.07 -7.82 -2.10
CA ALA A 109 -8.97 -7.08 -1.21
C ALA A 109 -9.10 -7.76 0.16
N VAL A 110 -9.38 -9.06 0.17
CA VAL A 110 -9.47 -9.86 1.41
C VAL A 110 -8.15 -9.79 2.17
N ARG A 111 -7.01 -10.03 1.49
CA ARG A 111 -5.71 -10.03 2.16
C ARG A 111 -5.35 -8.65 2.72
N LEU A 112 -5.69 -7.57 2.01
CA LEU A 112 -5.50 -6.21 2.50
C LEU A 112 -6.34 -5.95 3.75
N VAL A 113 -7.61 -6.37 3.77
CA VAL A 113 -8.49 -6.24 4.94
C VAL A 113 -7.97 -7.03 6.14
N GLU A 114 -7.52 -8.28 5.93
CA GLU A 114 -6.89 -9.10 6.98
C GLU A 114 -5.69 -8.39 7.62
N ILE A 115 -4.82 -7.78 6.81
CA ILE A 115 -3.65 -7.04 7.31
C ILE A 115 -4.09 -5.83 8.14
N VAL A 116 -5.14 -5.11 7.72
CA VAL A 116 -5.63 -3.95 8.48
C VAL A 116 -6.27 -4.37 9.81
N LEU A 117 -6.99 -5.48 9.83
CA LEU A 117 -7.62 -6.01 11.05
C LEU A 117 -6.58 -6.40 12.12
N ASP A 118 -5.41 -6.87 11.70
CA ASP A 118 -4.31 -7.27 12.60
C ASP A 118 -3.07 -6.37 12.42
N ILE A 119 -3.28 -5.06 12.18
CA ILE A 119 -2.18 -4.16 11.81
C ILE A 119 -1.06 -4.12 12.85
N ASP A 120 -1.39 -4.28 14.14
CA ASP A 120 -0.40 -4.28 15.22
C ASP A 120 0.54 -5.49 15.16
N GLY A 121 0.06 -6.65 14.68
CA GLY A 121 0.88 -7.82 14.40
C GLY A 121 1.86 -7.63 13.24
N TYR A 122 1.64 -6.62 12.39
CA TYR A 122 2.48 -6.30 11.24
C TYR A 122 3.36 -5.05 11.44
N ARG A 123 3.33 -4.40 12.61
CA ARG A 123 4.23 -3.26 12.88
C ARG A 123 5.69 -3.69 12.93
N GLY A 124 6.56 -2.84 12.38
CA GLY A 124 7.98 -3.13 12.22
C GLY A 124 8.29 -4.22 11.18
N VAL A 125 7.28 -4.76 10.50
CA VAL A 125 7.49 -5.59 9.30
C VAL A 125 7.76 -4.65 8.13
N SER A 126 8.81 -4.94 7.36
CA SER A 126 9.22 -4.08 6.25
C SER A 126 8.19 -4.09 5.11
N ARG A 127 8.04 -5.24 4.45
CA ARG A 127 7.24 -5.36 3.24
C ARG A 127 6.42 -6.65 3.26
N LEU A 128 5.15 -6.51 2.93
CA LEU A 128 4.22 -7.60 2.74
C LEU A 128 3.87 -7.69 1.26
N PHE A 129 3.90 -8.90 0.72
CA PHE A 129 3.41 -9.17 -0.62
C PHE A 129 2.03 -9.79 -0.50
N ILE A 130 1.10 -9.24 -1.26
CA ILE A 130 -0.24 -9.79 -1.41
C ILE A 130 -0.41 -10.28 -2.84
N PRO A 131 -1.32 -11.24 -3.08
CA PRO A 131 -1.68 -11.63 -4.43
C PRO A 131 -2.41 -10.47 -5.12
#